data_AF-B9RC87-F1
#
_entry.id   AF-B9RC87-F1
#
_cell.length_a   1.000
_cell.length_b   1.000
_cell.length_c   1.000
_cell.angle_alpha   90.00
_cell.angle_beta   90.00
_cell.angle_gamma   90.00
#
_symmetry.space_group_name_H-M   'P 1'
#
loop_
_entity.id
_entity.type
_entity.pdbx_description
1 polymer ?
#
loop_
_entity_poly.entity_id
_entity_poly.type
_entity_poly.pdbx_seq_one_letter_code
_entity_poly.pdbx_strand_id
1 'polypeptide(L)' 'MSLLSIQLVKTELTGNNGNLTPEEGARAPVRLALLPDDGPSGLYFDNVEASSF' A
#
# COMPACT_ATOMS: atom_id res chain seq x y z
N MET A 1 -6.39 -6.32 -11.28
CA MET A 1 -6.54 -5.22 -10.30
C MET A 1 -6.39 -5.80 -8.90
N SER A 2 -5.37 -5.39 -8.15
CA SER A 2 -5.13 -5.85 -6.77
C SER A 2 -5.54 -4.76 -5.79
N LEU A 3 -5.96 -5.14 -4.58
CA LEU A 3 -6.37 -4.23 -3.52
C LEU A 3 -5.25 -4.06 -2.50
N LEU A 4 -5.14 -2.87 -1.93
CA LEU A 4 -4.12 -2.54 -0.94
C LEU A 4 -4.79 -1.87 0.27
N SER A 5 -4.51 -2.39 1.46
CA SER A 5 -4.77 -1.66 2.70
C SER A 5 -3.70 -0.61 2.93
N ILE A 6 -4.13 0.64 3.00
CA ILE A 6 -3.26 1.77 3.28
C ILE A 6 -3.22 1.96 4.79
N GLN A 7 -2.04 1.80 5.39
CA GLN A 7 -1.82 2.12 6.80
C GLN A 7 -1.94 3.63 7.07
N LEU A 8 -2.03 4.03 8.34
CA LEU A 8 -2.20 5.44 8.69
C LEU A 8 -0.90 6.24 8.48
N VAL A 9 -0.90 7.06 7.42
CA VAL A 9 0.23 7.90 7.00
C VAL A 9 0.00 9.35 7.44
N LYS A 10 1.05 10.03 7.91
CA LYS A 10 1.05 11.46 8.22
C LYS A 10 0.88 12.29 6.95
N THR A 11 -0.34 12.71 6.66
CA THR A 11 -0.71 13.54 5.51
C THR A 11 -1.72 14.58 5.94
N GLU A 12 -2.01 15.58 5.11
CA GLU A 12 -3.07 16.54 5.42
C GLU A 12 -4.44 15.87 5.58
N LEU A 13 -4.72 14.80 4.82
CA LEU A 13 -5.94 14.01 4.92
C LEU A 13 -6.13 13.39 6.32
N THR A 14 -5.04 13.01 6.97
CA THR A 14 -5.04 12.46 8.33
C THR A 14 -4.78 13.53 9.40
N GLY A 15 -4.75 14.82 9.02
CA GLY A 15 -4.41 15.91 9.92
C GLY A 15 -2.99 15.81 10.47
N ASN A 16 -2.06 15.29 9.67
CA ASN A 16 -0.68 14.94 10.05
C ASN A 16 -0.58 13.91 11.20
N ASN A 17 -1.63 13.11 11.43
CA ASN A 17 -1.62 11.99 12.35
C ASN A 17 -1.25 10.69 11.63
N GLY A 18 -0.67 9.74 12.36
CA GLY A 18 -0.25 8.45 11.84
C GLY A 18 1.14 8.06 12.30
N ASN A 19 1.48 6.79 12.08
CA ASN A 19 2.78 6.25 12.49
C ASN A 19 3.78 6.25 11.34
N LEU A 20 3.30 6.33 10.09
CA LEU A 20 4.15 6.32 8.90
C LEU A 20 4.34 7.72 8.32
N THR A 21 5.51 7.96 7.77
CA THR A 21 5.77 9.07 6.83
C THR A 21 5.15 8.78 5.45
N PRO A 22 4.89 9.81 4.63
CA PRO A 22 4.46 9.64 3.24
C PRO A 22 5.31 8.64 2.45
N GLU A 23 6.63 8.68 2.61
CA GLU A 23 7.58 7.81 1.93
C GLU A 23 7.43 6.34 2.38
N GLU A 24 7.20 6.10 3.67
CA GLU A 24 6.96 4.76 4.19
C GLU A 24 5.64 4.18 3.71
N GLY A 25 4.57 4.97 3.75
CA GLY A 25 3.24 4.57 3.28
C GLY A 25 3.18 4.32 1.76
N ALA A 26 4.04 4.98 0.98
CA ALA A 26 4.09 4.84 -0.47
C ALA A 26 4.82 3.57 -0.96
N ARG A 27 5.55 2.85 -0.10
CA ARG A 27 6.35 1.68 -0.53
C ARG A 27 5.50 0.59 -1.17
N ALA A 28 4.39 0.23 -0.54
CA ALA A 28 3.46 -0.78 -1.02
C ALA A 28 2.82 -0.45 -2.38
N PRO A 29 2.17 0.72 -2.55
CA PRO A 29 1.55 1.08 -3.83
C PRO A 29 2.59 1.24 -4.95
N VAL A 30 3.78 1.77 -4.66
CA VAL A 30 4.87 1.87 -5.64
C VAL A 30 5.33 0.47 -6.07
N ARG A 31 5.50 -0.47 -5.14
CA ARG A 31 5.87 -1.85 -5.47
C ARG A 31 4.80 -2.52 -6.34
N LEU A 32 3.52 -2.34 -6.03
CA LEU A 32 2.42 -2.89 -6.81
C LEU A 32 2.36 -2.30 -8.22
N ALA A 33 2.59 -0.99 -8.36
CA ALA A 33 2.62 -0.31 -9.66
C ALA A 33 3.81 -0.73 -10.54
N LEU A 34 4.89 -1.24 -9.93
CA LEU A 34 6.10 -1.69 -10.61
C LEU A 34 6.18 -3.21 -10.79
N LEU A 35 5.10 -3.95 -10.49
CA LEU A 35 5.07 -5.38 -10.76
C LEU A 35 5.17 -5.64 -12.28
N PRO A 36 5.87 -6.70 -12.70
CA PRO A 36 5.88 -7.11 -14.09
C PRO A 36 4.48 -7.56 -14.52
N ASP A 37 4.22 -7.61 -15.84
CA ASP A 37 2.90 -7.94 -16.39
C ASP A 37 2.42 -9.36 -16.02
N ASP A 38 3.35 -10.27 -15.72
CA ASP A 38 3.09 -11.63 -15.21
C ASP A 38 2.96 -11.69 -13.67
N GLY A 39 2.95 -10.53 -13.01
CA GLY A 39 2.80 -10.38 -11.57
C GLY A 39 1.41 -10.73 -11.05
N PRO A 40 1.29 -10.97 -9.72
CA PRO A 40 0.04 -11.38 -9.11
C PRO A 40 -1.06 -10.32 -9.26
N SER A 41 -2.24 -10.74 -9.71
CA SER A 41 -3.42 -9.88 -9.85
C SER A 41 -4.60 -10.41 -9.03
N GLY A 42 -5.48 -9.52 -8.58
CA GLY A 42 -6.71 -9.91 -7.85
C GLY A 42 -6.49 -10.28 -6.38
N LEU A 43 -5.31 -9.99 -5.83
CA LEU A 43 -5.01 -10.21 -4.42
C LEU A 43 -5.26 -8.95 -3.58
N TYR A 44 -5.43 -9.16 -2.28
CA TYR A 44 -5.38 -8.12 -1.28
C TYR A 44 -4.01 -8.14 -0.59
N PHE A 45 -3.45 -6.95 -0.40
CA PHE A 45 -2.17 -6.76 0.29
C PHE A 45 -2.38 -5.92 1.55
N ASP A 46 -1.82 -6.39 2.67
CA ASP A 46 -1.60 -5.56 3.86
C ASP A 46 -0.13 -5.13 3.82
N ASN A 47 0.10 -3.84 3.59
CA ASN A 47 1.40 -3.31 3.15
C ASN A 47 1.93 -4.05 1.90
N VAL A 48 2.94 -4.89 2.08
CA VAL A 48 3.68 -5.58 1.00
C VAL A 48 3.43 -7.08 0.99
N GLU A 49 2.60 -7.58 1.91
CA GLU A 49 2.32 -9.01 2.06
C GLU A 49 0.90 -9.31 1.57
N ALA A 50 0.78 -10.37 0.78
CA ALA A 50 -0.53 -10.86 0.37
C ALA A 50 -1.25 -11.42 1.61
N SER A 51 -2.50 -11.00 1.80
CA SER A 51 -3.30 -11.37 2.95
C SER A 51 -4.71 -11.80 2.53
N SER A 52 -5.42 -12.46 3.43
CA SER A 52 -6.85 -12.69 3.30
C SER A 52 -7.65 -11.41 3.56
N PHE A 53 -8.85 -11.34 2.98
CA PHE A 53 -9.83 -10.29 3.24
C PHE A 53 -10.38 -10.34 4.66
#